data_AF-U1LXX9-F1
#
_entry.id   AF-U1LXX9-F1
#
_cell.length_a   1.000
_cell.length_b   1.000
_cell.length_c   1.000
_cell.angle_alpha   90.00
_cell.angle_beta   90.00
_cell.angle_gamma   90.00
#
_symmetry.space_group_name_H-M   'P 1'
#
loop_
_entity.id
_entity.type
_entity.pdbx_description
1 polymer ?
#
loop_
_entity_poly.entity_id
_entity_poly.type
_entity_poly.pdbx_seq_one_letter_code
_entity_poly.pdbx_strand_id
1 'polypeptide(L)'
;MTQLTNETRALIPVFNEYGEAETLVYQSDGVRRLKGSPLHLLESACLYYGSSIQGRIEAARDVLGPHRKTPVIMDWHADAVFFPTIAKESPDCAWINFSQVYDAEKSGKGSRIIFHSGESVEVPVSNHTVYKQKQRSIELSYSFQKRFH
;
A
#
# COMPACT_ATOMS: atom_id res chain seq x y z
N MET A 1 9.48 11.28 14.72
CA MET A 1 8.29 10.88 13.94
C MET A 1 8.69 9.70 13.09
N THR A 2 8.04 8.54 13.26
CA THR A 2 8.29 7.39 12.37
C THR A 2 7.58 7.64 11.07
N GLN A 3 8.33 7.65 9.98
CA GLN A 3 7.85 8.01 8.66
C GLN A 3 7.82 6.78 7.75
N LEU A 4 6.83 6.73 6.84
CA LEU A 4 6.79 5.73 5.78
C LEU A 4 7.94 5.96 4.81
N THR A 5 8.63 4.89 4.44
CA THR A 5 9.78 4.93 3.52
C THR A 5 9.56 3.97 2.38
N ASN A 6 10.47 3.98 1.42
CA ASN A 6 10.45 3.07 0.27
C ASN A 6 10.67 1.59 0.69
N GLU A 7 11.21 1.37 1.90
CA GLU A 7 11.37 0.05 2.52
C GLU A 7 10.12 -0.43 3.25
N THR A 8 9.10 0.43 3.43
CA THR A 8 7.83 0.01 4.02
C THR A 8 7.17 -1.02 3.11
N ARG A 9 6.86 -2.19 3.67
CA ARG A 9 6.30 -3.35 2.95
C ARG A 9 4.78 -3.35 2.97
N ALA A 10 4.20 -3.08 4.14
CA ALA A 10 2.77 -3.12 4.35
C ALA A 10 2.30 -2.18 5.45
N LEU A 11 1.05 -1.74 5.31
CA LEU A 11 0.27 -1.01 6.30
C LEU A 11 -0.97 -1.85 6.60
N ILE A 12 -1.03 -2.44 7.79
CA ILE A 12 -2.15 -3.31 8.21
C ILE A 12 -3.01 -2.55 9.22
N PRO A 13 -4.30 -2.31 8.95
CA PRO A 13 -5.18 -1.63 9.90
C PRO A 13 -5.43 -2.51 11.11
N VAL A 14 -5.39 -1.90 12.29
CA VAL A 14 -5.75 -2.50 13.57
C VAL A 14 -6.50 -1.47 14.41
N PHE A 15 -7.21 -1.92 15.43
CA PHE A 15 -7.93 -1.04 16.36
C PHE A 15 -7.41 -1.30 17.77
N ASN A 16 -7.24 -0.24 18.55
CA ASN A 16 -6.91 -0.37 19.97
C ASN A 16 -8.16 -0.76 20.80
N GLU A 17 -7.98 -0.94 22.10
CA GLU A 17 -9.07 -1.31 23.02
C GLU A 17 -10.22 -0.31 23.08
N TYR A 18 -9.97 0.94 22.67
CA TYR A 18 -10.96 2.02 22.60
C TYR A 18 -11.62 2.14 21.21
N GLY A 19 -11.27 1.27 20.27
CA GLY A 19 -11.77 1.31 18.89
C GLY A 19 -11.13 2.39 18.01
N GLU A 20 -10.06 3.04 18.46
CA GLU A 20 -9.33 4.02 17.66
C GLU A 20 -8.47 3.31 16.61
N ALA A 21 -8.43 3.90 15.41
CA ALA A 21 -7.65 3.36 14.30
C ALA A 21 -6.14 3.49 14.57
N GLU A 22 -5.45 2.37 14.41
CA GLU A 22 -4.00 2.25 14.42
C GLU A 22 -3.54 1.45 13.20
N THR A 23 -2.24 1.50 12.92
CA THR A 23 -1.65 0.77 11.80
C THR A 23 -0.40 0.03 12.26
N LEU A 24 -0.31 -1.25 11.91
CA LEU A 24 0.94 -1.99 11.94
C LEU A 24 1.71 -1.70 10.64
N VAL A 25 2.86 -1.06 10.77
CA VAL A 25 3.76 -0.71 9.68
C VAL A 25 4.90 -1.72 9.65
N TYR A 26 4.99 -2.47 8.56
CA TYR A 26 6.07 -3.43 8.33
C TYR A 26 7.23 -2.73 7.61
N GLN A 27 8.39 -2.65 8.24
CA GLN A 27 9.62 -2.03 7.71
C GLN A 27 10.81 -3.00 7.79
N SER A 28 11.96 -2.58 7.27
CA SER A 28 13.21 -3.34 7.28
C SER A 28 13.70 -3.70 8.69
N ASP A 29 13.48 -2.82 9.66
CA ASP A 29 13.90 -2.97 11.05
C ASP A 29 12.82 -3.58 11.97
N GLY A 30 11.71 -4.03 11.40
CA GLY A 30 10.63 -4.74 12.09
C GLY A 30 9.26 -4.11 11.92
N VAL A 31 8.36 -4.43 12.86
CA VAL A 31 6.97 -3.98 12.84
C VAL A 31 6.75 -2.92 13.90
N ARG A 32 6.18 -1.79 13.49
CA ARG A 32 5.86 -0.66 14.38
C ARG A 32 4.36 -0.41 14.39
N ARG A 33 3.82 -0.05 15.54
CA ARG A 33 2.41 0.34 15.71
C ARG A 33 2.32 1.86 15.76
N LEU A 34 1.59 2.46 14.82
CA LEU A 34 1.40 3.91 14.73
C LEU A 34 -0.08 4.26 14.88
N LYS A 35 -0.37 5.44 15.42
CA LYS A 35 -1.72 5.99 15.50
C LYS A 35 -2.21 6.43 14.12
N GLY A 36 -3.50 6.24 13.86
CA GLY A 36 -4.15 6.60 12.60
C GLY A 36 -4.32 5.41 11.66
N SER A 37 -5.25 5.57 10.71
CA SER A 37 -5.53 4.56 9.68
C SER A 37 -4.39 4.50 8.65
N PRO A 38 -4.27 3.38 7.90
CA PRO A 38 -3.30 3.28 6.81
C PRO A 38 -3.40 4.43 5.78
N LEU A 39 -4.63 4.87 5.48
CA LEU A 39 -4.87 5.99 4.57
C LEU A 39 -4.32 7.31 5.12
N HIS A 40 -4.51 7.58 6.42
CA HIS A 40 -3.99 8.77 7.08
C HIS A 40 -2.45 8.82 7.08
N LEU A 41 -1.81 7.66 7.29
CA LEU A 41 -0.35 7.57 7.22
C LEU A 41 0.16 7.79 5.78
N LEU A 42 -0.54 7.25 4.77
CA LEU A 42 -0.22 7.51 3.37
C LEU A 42 -0.43 8.98 2.99
N GLU A 43 -1.48 9.63 3.50
CA GLU A 43 -1.72 11.08 3.31
C GLU A 43 -0.55 11.91 3.82
N SER A 44 -0.12 11.63 5.05
CA SER A 44 1.01 12.30 5.69
C SER A 44 2.31 12.05 4.90
N ALA A 45 2.53 10.82 4.45
CA ALA A 45 3.69 10.48 3.62
C ALA A 45 3.67 11.20 2.27
N CYS A 46 2.52 11.21 1.57
CA CYS A 46 2.38 11.90 0.30
C CYS A 46 2.73 13.39 0.42
N LEU A 47 2.22 14.05 1.46
CA LEU A 47 2.50 15.46 1.74
C LEU A 47 3.99 15.71 1.98
N TYR A 48 4.66 14.82 2.73
CA TYR A 48 6.11 14.90 2.89
C TYR A 48 6.85 14.78 1.57
N TYR A 49 6.45 13.84 0.70
CA TYR A 49 7.00 13.68 -0.64
C TYR A 49 6.48 14.73 -1.65
N GLY A 50 5.91 15.83 -1.17
CA GLY A 50 5.65 17.03 -1.95
C GLY A 50 4.30 17.11 -2.65
N SER A 51 3.32 16.25 -2.34
CA SER A 51 1.98 16.40 -2.92
C SER A 51 0.86 15.77 -2.10
N SER A 52 -0.38 16.21 -2.29
CA SER A 52 -1.52 15.57 -1.62
C SER A 52 -1.75 14.13 -2.13
N ILE A 53 -2.33 13.28 -1.29
CA ILE A 53 -2.78 11.94 -1.74
C ILE A 53 -3.82 12.04 -2.84
N GLN A 54 -4.69 13.06 -2.77
CA GLN A 54 -5.78 13.27 -3.71
C GLN A 54 -5.24 13.50 -5.12
N GLY A 55 -4.24 14.38 -5.28
CA GLY A 55 -3.58 14.61 -6.57
C GLY A 55 -2.88 13.36 -7.10
N ARG A 56 -2.28 12.54 -6.22
CA ARG A 56 -1.67 11.25 -6.60
C ARG A 56 -2.72 10.22 -7.06
N ILE A 57 -3.87 10.16 -6.39
CA ILE A 57 -5.00 9.29 -6.78
C ILE A 57 -5.57 9.73 -8.13
N GLU A 58 -5.74 11.04 -8.35
CA GLU A 58 -6.20 11.59 -9.62
C GLU A 58 -5.24 11.25 -10.76
N ALA A 59 -3.94 11.48 -10.56
CA ALA A 59 -2.91 11.13 -11.53
C ALA A 59 -2.85 9.61 -11.81
N ALA A 60 -3.06 8.77 -10.78
CA ALA A 60 -3.14 7.32 -10.96
C ALA A 60 -4.39 6.88 -11.73
N ARG A 61 -5.51 7.60 -11.59
CA ARG A 61 -6.76 7.33 -12.32
C ARG A 61 -6.72 7.81 -13.76
N ASP A 62 -5.96 8.86 -14.05
CA ASP A 62 -5.66 9.28 -15.42
C ASP A 62 -4.96 8.15 -16.21
N VAL A 63 -4.03 7.44 -15.54
CA VAL A 63 -3.32 6.30 -16.14
C VAL A 63 -4.16 5.02 -16.17
N LEU A 64 -4.70 4.60 -15.03
CA LEU A 64 -5.33 3.26 -14.87
C LEU A 64 -6.85 3.25 -15.07
N GLY A 65 -7.46 4.40 -15.35
CA GLY A 65 -8.90 4.61 -15.29
C GLY A 65 -9.47 4.66 -13.87
N PRO A 66 -10.75 5.09 -13.73
CA PRO A 66 -11.41 5.25 -12.44
C PRO A 66 -11.62 3.90 -11.74
N HIS A 67 -11.24 3.82 -10.46
CA HIS A 67 -11.45 2.64 -9.63
C HIS A 67 -11.57 2.99 -8.15
N ARG A 68 -12.21 2.13 -7.35
CA ARG A 68 -12.29 2.29 -5.89
C ARG A 68 -10.99 1.89 -5.21
N LYS A 69 -10.34 0.84 -5.71
CA LYS A 69 -9.04 0.32 -5.27
C LYS A 69 -7.93 0.91 -6.14
N THR A 70 -7.76 2.24 -6.12
CA THR A 70 -6.71 2.90 -6.91
C THR A 70 -5.41 2.86 -6.09
N PRO A 71 -4.29 2.35 -6.64
CA PRO A 71 -3.00 2.42 -5.97
C PRO A 71 -2.50 3.87 -5.85
N VAL A 72 -1.69 4.13 -4.84
CA VAL A 72 -1.11 5.43 -4.53
C VAL A 72 0.39 5.35 -4.62
N ILE A 73 0.98 6.23 -5.42
CA ILE A 73 2.42 6.35 -5.55
C ILE A 73 2.89 7.25 -4.42
N MET A 74 3.72 6.75 -3.51
CA MET A 74 4.30 7.53 -2.41
C MET A 74 5.55 8.28 -2.88
N ASP A 75 6.44 7.58 -3.58
CA ASP A 75 7.69 8.12 -4.12
C ASP A 75 7.89 7.61 -5.55
N TRP A 76 7.97 8.53 -6.50
CA TRP A 76 8.09 8.24 -7.94
C TRP A 76 9.48 7.69 -8.29
N HIS A 77 10.53 8.13 -7.58
CA HIS A 77 11.91 7.77 -7.90
C HIS A 77 12.32 6.40 -7.37
N ALA A 78 11.66 5.95 -6.32
CA ALA A 78 12.02 4.73 -5.60
C ALA A 78 11.01 3.59 -5.75
N ASP A 79 10.11 3.70 -6.72
CA ASP A 79 9.12 2.67 -7.03
C ASP A 79 8.25 2.26 -5.82
N ALA A 80 7.94 3.25 -4.97
CA ALA A 80 7.13 3.04 -3.78
C ALA A 80 5.65 3.27 -4.11
N VAL A 81 4.99 2.23 -4.63
CA VAL A 81 3.56 2.27 -4.97
C VAL A 81 2.79 1.33 -4.06
N PHE A 82 1.84 1.89 -3.31
CA PHE A 82 1.00 1.18 -2.38
C PHE A 82 -0.36 0.90 -3.00
N PHE A 83 -0.73 -0.37 -3.11
CA PHE A 83 -2.08 -0.74 -3.53
C PHE A 83 -2.97 -1.11 -2.34
N PRO A 84 -4.26 -0.72 -2.38
CA PRO A 84 -5.22 -1.14 -1.38
C PRO A 84 -5.74 -2.55 -1.68
N THR A 85 -5.93 -3.38 -0.66
CA THR A 85 -6.48 -4.75 -0.81
C THR A 85 -7.99 -4.74 -1.08
N ILE A 86 -8.70 -3.80 -0.46
CA ILE A 86 -10.14 -3.55 -0.63
C ILE A 86 -10.38 -2.07 -1.01
N ALA A 87 -11.61 -1.57 -0.84
CA ALA A 87 -11.88 -0.15 -1.10
C ALA A 87 -11.10 0.72 -0.09
N LYS A 88 -10.43 1.77 -0.56
CA LYS A 88 -9.57 2.66 0.26
C LYS A 88 -10.31 3.32 1.42
N GLU A 89 -11.63 3.51 1.28
CA GLU A 89 -12.51 4.07 2.31
C GLU A 89 -12.88 3.07 3.41
N SER A 90 -12.57 1.78 3.22
CA SER A 90 -12.86 0.76 4.23
C SER A 90 -11.87 0.84 5.38
N PRO A 91 -12.35 0.76 6.64
CA PRO A 91 -11.49 0.79 7.82
C PRO A 91 -10.55 -0.43 7.90
N ASP A 92 -10.92 -1.54 7.27
CA ASP A 92 -10.13 -2.77 7.20
C ASP A 92 -9.17 -2.82 5.99
N CYS A 93 -9.00 -1.71 5.28
CA CYS A 93 -8.17 -1.66 4.09
C CYS A 93 -6.68 -1.69 4.41
N ALA A 94 -6.05 -2.84 4.17
CA ALA A 94 -4.60 -2.96 4.13
C ALA A 94 -4.01 -2.34 2.85
N TRP A 95 -2.80 -1.81 2.96
CA TRP A 95 -2.04 -1.27 1.83
C TRP A 95 -0.69 -1.98 1.73
N ILE A 96 -0.34 -2.40 0.52
CA ILE A 96 0.83 -3.22 0.26
C ILE A 96 1.73 -2.50 -0.76
N ASN A 97 3.01 -2.38 -0.45
CA ASN A 97 3.99 -1.85 -1.38
C ASN A 97 4.32 -2.91 -2.42
N PHE A 98 3.95 -2.67 -3.68
CA PHE A 98 4.02 -3.70 -4.71
C PHE A 98 5.46 -4.16 -5.01
N SER A 99 6.43 -3.25 -4.91
CA SER A 99 7.85 -3.51 -5.21
C SER A 99 8.51 -4.39 -4.15
N GLN A 100 7.89 -4.50 -2.97
CA GLN A 100 8.35 -5.39 -1.90
C GLN A 100 7.76 -6.80 -2.01
N VAL A 101 6.71 -7.00 -2.81
CA VAL A 101 6.01 -8.29 -2.92
C VAL A 101 6.82 -9.27 -3.77
N TYR A 102 7.24 -10.37 -3.16
CA TYR A 102 7.81 -11.51 -3.86
C TYR A 102 6.71 -12.37 -4.48
N ASP A 103 5.81 -12.90 -3.64
CA ASP A 103 4.78 -13.87 -4.07
C ASP A 103 3.50 -13.76 -3.22
N ALA A 104 2.42 -14.45 -3.63
CA ALA A 104 1.19 -14.57 -2.85
C ALA A 104 0.58 -15.97 -2.93
N GLU A 105 0.37 -16.56 -1.75
CA GLU A 105 -0.15 -17.92 -1.59
C GLU A 105 -1.51 -17.91 -0.89
N LYS A 106 -2.27 -18.99 -1.07
CA LYS A 106 -3.59 -19.12 -0.42
C LYS A 106 -3.38 -19.39 1.08
N SER A 107 -4.01 -18.60 1.94
CA SER A 107 -4.03 -18.85 3.39
C SER A 107 -5.45 -18.75 3.93
N GLY A 108 -5.99 -19.86 4.42
CA GLY A 108 -7.36 -19.92 4.95
C GLY A 108 -8.40 -19.36 3.98
N LYS A 109 -9.08 -18.27 4.42
CA LYS A 109 -10.10 -17.55 3.64
C LYS A 109 -9.54 -16.39 2.81
N GLY A 110 -8.23 -16.15 2.85
CA GLY A 110 -7.57 -15.03 2.18
C GLY A 110 -6.24 -15.43 1.53
N SER A 111 -5.29 -14.51 1.59
CA SER A 111 -3.97 -14.66 0.99
C SER A 111 -2.88 -14.35 1.99
N ARG A 112 -1.78 -15.09 1.89
CA ARG A 112 -0.50 -14.76 2.52
C ARG A 112 0.39 -14.11 1.47
N ILE A 113 0.68 -12.82 1.64
CA ILE A 113 1.61 -12.08 0.80
C ILE A 113 3.00 -12.27 1.37
N ILE A 114 3.93 -12.73 0.54
CA ILE A 114 5.33 -12.98 0.89
C ILE A 114 6.16 -11.83 0.31
N PHE A 115 6.99 -11.20 1.13
CA PHE A 115 7.87 -10.12 0.72
C PHE A 115 9.26 -10.64 0.36
N HIS A 116 10.04 -9.83 -0.38
CA HIS A 116 11.44 -10.14 -0.71
C HIS A 116 12.32 -10.34 0.52
N SER A 117 11.93 -9.82 1.69
CA SER A 117 12.62 -10.07 2.97
C SER A 117 12.39 -11.47 3.54
N GLY A 118 11.46 -12.25 3.00
CA GLY A 118 10.99 -13.52 3.57
C GLY A 118 9.88 -13.36 4.62
N GLU A 119 9.59 -12.13 5.06
CA GLU A 119 8.42 -11.86 5.91
C GLU A 119 7.12 -12.00 5.12
N SER A 120 6.01 -12.14 5.84
CA SER A 120 4.70 -12.26 5.21
C SER A 120 3.59 -11.61 6.03
N VAL A 121 2.54 -11.17 5.34
CA VAL A 121 1.29 -10.69 5.95
C VAL A 121 0.09 -11.46 5.40
N GLU A 122 -0.90 -11.69 6.24
CA GLU A 122 -2.19 -12.24 5.81
C GLU A 122 -3.19 -11.13 5.54
N VAL A 123 -3.92 -11.26 4.42
CA VAL A 123 -4.94 -10.30 4.01
C VAL A 123 -6.24 -11.04 3.66
N PRO A 124 -7.42 -10.50 4.00
CA PRO A 124 -8.72 -11.17 3.81
C PRO A 124 -9.23 -11.00 2.36
N VAL A 125 -8.36 -11.16 1.37
CA VAL A 125 -8.68 -11.10 -0.05
C VAL A 125 -8.07 -12.29 -0.79
N SER A 126 -8.57 -12.62 -1.97
CA SER A 126 -8.05 -13.74 -2.77
C SER A 126 -6.71 -13.42 -3.43
N ASN A 127 -5.93 -14.45 -3.78
CA ASN A 127 -4.65 -14.28 -4.47
C ASN A 127 -4.87 -13.52 -5.80
N HIS A 128 -5.96 -13.83 -6.49
CA HIS A 128 -6.35 -13.11 -7.71
C HIS A 128 -6.48 -11.59 -7.47
N THR A 129 -7.06 -11.19 -6.33
CA THR A 129 -7.16 -9.77 -5.97
C THR A 129 -5.78 -9.16 -5.74
N VAL A 130 -4.90 -9.84 -5.00
CA VAL A 130 -3.52 -9.38 -4.75
C VAL A 130 -2.77 -9.20 -6.06
N TYR A 131 -2.74 -10.22 -6.93
CA TYR A 131 -2.03 -10.15 -8.21
C TYR A 131 -2.59 -9.07 -9.13
N LYS A 132 -3.92 -8.90 -9.17
CA LYS A 132 -4.54 -7.85 -9.97
C LYS A 132 -4.13 -6.45 -9.49
N GLN A 133 -4.07 -6.23 -8.17
CA GLN A 133 -3.62 -4.96 -7.61
C GLN A 133 -2.11 -4.73 -7.80
N LYS A 134 -1.29 -5.78 -7.67
CA LYS A 134 0.15 -5.75 -7.99
C LYS A 134 0.37 -5.37 -9.46
N GLN A 135 -0.34 -6.01 -10.41
CA GLN A 135 -0.23 -5.69 -11.83
C GLN A 135 -0.61 -4.25 -12.14
N ARG A 136 -1.71 -3.74 -11.57
CA ARG A 136 -2.09 -2.32 -11.73
C ARG A 136 -1.04 -1.37 -11.18
N SER A 137 -0.34 -1.75 -10.11
CA SER A 137 0.74 -0.95 -9.53
C SER A 137 1.98 -0.94 -10.41
N ILE A 138 2.32 -2.09 -11.02
CA ILE A 138 3.40 -2.21 -12.02
C ILE A 138 3.11 -1.30 -13.23
N GLU A 139 1.91 -1.40 -13.80
CA GLU A 139 1.47 -0.59 -14.95
C GLU A 139 1.56 0.91 -14.64
N LEU A 140 1.11 1.29 -13.44
CA LEU A 140 1.16 2.65 -12.97
C LEU A 140 2.60 3.14 -12.81
N SER A 141 3.43 2.40 -12.09
CA SER A 141 4.84 2.75 -11.88
C SER A 141 5.57 2.92 -13.23
N TYR A 142 5.43 1.94 -14.12
CA TYR A 142 6.03 1.98 -15.45
C TYR A 142 5.61 3.21 -16.27
N SER A 143 4.32 3.58 -16.21
CA SER A 143 3.80 4.76 -16.91
C SER A 143 4.42 6.06 -16.42
N PHE A 144 4.74 6.16 -15.12
CA PHE A 144 5.35 7.36 -14.56
C PHE A 144 6.87 7.39 -14.72
N GLN A 145 7.56 6.24 -14.60
CA GLN A 145 8.99 6.16 -14.89
C GLN A 145 9.30 6.63 -16.32
N LYS A 146 8.46 6.26 -17.30
CA LYS A 146 8.57 6.74 -18.69
C LYS A 146 8.35 8.25 -18.89
N ARG A 147 7.69 8.94 -17.95
CA ARG A 147 7.41 10.38 -18.05
C ARG A 147 8.58 11.23 -17.54
N PHE A 148 9.36 10.68 -16.62
CA PHE A 148 10.44 11.39 -15.92
C PHE A 148 11.84 10.91 -16.30
N HIS A 149 11.94 9.99 -17.26
CA HIS A 149 13.16 9.58 -17.96
C HIS A 149 13.01 9.88 -19.45
#